data_AF-A0A8S1RTR5-F1
#
_entry.id   AF-A0A8S1RTR5-F1
#
_cell.length_a   1.000
_cell.length_b   1.000
_cell.length_c   1.000
_cell.angle_alpha   90.00
_cell.angle_beta   90.00
_cell.angle_gamma   90.00
#
_symmetry.space_group_name_H-M   'P 1'
#
loop_
_entity.id
_entity.type
_entity.pdbx_description
1 polymer ?
#
loop_
_entity_poly.entity_id
_entity_poly.type
_entity_poly.pdbx_seq_one_letter_code
_entity_poly.pdbx_strand_id
1 'polypeptide(L)'
;MLGSQYYDYFIKNFVENNNKIRKKGGLYKLIGKNNNNTFYGRLGMNPERLSEEISNNLNINNPNYIKIVNINGCYISYTKKEKSISNITISASITAKARIKLYKGFLNVIKTGGKLLYCDTDSIICEYKNNCDVLDKQIGELYFDSKNSDTIIKDCVFACPKTYALKYENKEVVKIKGFNSNPSYDVFKEKFYNKETITTINKE
;
A
#
# COMPACT_ATOMS: atom_id res chain seq x y z
N MET A 1 -16.59 28.16 -11.82
CA MET A 1 -16.63 27.61 -10.44
C MET A 1 -17.54 26.38 -10.28
N LEU A 2 -18.16 25.85 -11.35
CA LEU A 2 -19.05 24.67 -11.29
C LEU A 2 -18.31 23.32 -11.31
N GLY A 3 -17.07 23.28 -11.81
CA GLY A 3 -16.31 22.03 -11.96
C GLY A 3 -15.86 21.41 -10.63
N SER A 4 -15.34 22.18 -9.68
CA SER A 4 -14.80 21.64 -8.42
C SER A 4 -15.88 21.03 -7.53
N GLN A 5 -17.02 21.72 -7.37
CA GLN A 5 -18.15 21.25 -6.56
C GLN A 5 -18.75 19.95 -7.11
N TYR A 6 -18.78 19.79 -8.44
CA TYR A 6 -19.26 18.57 -9.08
C TYR A 6 -18.37 17.35 -8.78
N TYR A 7 -17.04 17.51 -8.89
CA TYR A 7 -16.10 16.42 -8.58
C TYR A 7 -16.14 16.03 -7.10
N ASP A 8 -16.28 17.00 -6.20
CA ASP A 8 -16.42 16.72 -4.76
C ASP A 8 -17.66 15.88 -4.47
N TYR A 9 -18.81 16.24 -5.07
CA TYR A 9 -20.05 15.49 -4.90
C TYR A 9 -19.97 14.07 -5.48
N PHE A 10 -19.38 13.93 -6.68
CA PHE A 10 -19.20 12.62 -7.32
C PHE A 10 -18.28 11.71 -6.49
N ILE A 11 -17.10 12.19 -6.09
CA ILE A 11 -16.14 11.39 -5.30
C ILE A 11 -16.74 11.02 -3.95
N LYS A 12 -17.44 11.96 -3.29
CA LYS A 12 -18.14 11.70 -2.03
C LYS A 12 -19.16 10.57 -2.19
N ASN A 13 -20.07 10.68 -3.16
CA ASN A 13 -21.08 9.65 -3.41
C ASN A 13 -20.46 8.29 -3.77
N PHE A 14 -19.41 8.29 -4.58
CA PHE A 14 -18.68 7.08 -4.93
C PHE A 14 -18.11 6.38 -3.69
N VAL A 15 -17.42 7.13 -2.82
CA VAL A 15 -16.85 6.58 -1.58
C VAL A 15 -17.93 6.12 -0.61
N GLU A 16 -19.02 6.89 -0.45
CA GLU A 16 -20.15 6.53 0.41
C GLU A 16 -20.85 5.25 -0.04
N ASN A 17 -21.09 5.10 -1.34
CA ASN A 17 -21.68 3.88 -1.90
C ASN A 17 -20.78 2.66 -1.68
N ASN A 18 -19.47 2.80 -1.93
CA ASN A 18 -18.53 1.72 -1.65
C ASN A 18 -18.44 1.39 -0.15
N ASN A 19 -18.57 2.38 0.74
CA ASN A 19 -18.64 2.13 2.18
C ASN A 19 -19.93 1.39 2.58
N LYS A 20 -21.08 1.68 1.97
CA LYS A 20 -22.32 0.91 2.15
C LYS A 20 -22.14 -0.55 1.69
N ILE A 21 -21.47 -0.77 0.56
CA ILE A 21 -21.14 -2.13 0.08
C ILE A 21 -20.22 -2.85 1.08
N ARG A 22 -19.19 -2.16 1.61
CA ARG A 22 -18.26 -2.76 2.58
C ARG A 22 -18.94 -3.24 3.87
N LYS A 23 -19.97 -2.53 4.32
CA LYS A 23 -20.75 -2.89 5.52
C LYS A 23 -21.49 -4.23 5.36
N LYS A 24 -21.73 -4.72 4.14
CA LYS A 24 -22.33 -6.04 3.91
C LYS A 24 -21.42 -7.22 4.27
N GLY A 25 -20.12 -6.99 4.51
CA GLY A 25 -19.18 -8.04 4.90
C GLY A 25 -18.71 -8.94 3.76
N GLY A 26 -17.96 -10.00 4.10
CA GLY A 26 -17.49 -11.02 3.15
C GLY A 26 -16.81 -10.46 1.88
N LEU A 27 -17.20 -11.00 0.72
CA LEU A 27 -16.72 -10.56 -0.59
C LEU A 27 -17.01 -9.08 -0.88
N TYR A 28 -18.16 -8.55 -0.43
CA TYR A 28 -18.52 -7.14 -0.64
C TYR A 28 -17.54 -6.18 0.05
N LYS A 29 -16.98 -6.57 1.20
CA LYS A 29 -15.91 -5.81 1.87
C LYS A 29 -14.68 -5.68 0.98
N LEU A 30 -14.30 -6.74 0.26
CA LEU A 30 -13.18 -6.72 -0.69
C LEU A 30 -13.50 -5.89 -1.93
N ILE A 31 -14.69 -6.05 -2.51
CA ILE A 31 -15.13 -5.28 -3.69
C ILE A 31 -15.10 -3.79 -3.40
N GLY A 32 -15.77 -3.33 -2.34
CA GLY A 32 -15.82 -1.91 -2.02
C GLY A 32 -14.45 -1.33 -1.66
N LYS A 33 -13.57 -2.11 -1.03
CA LYS A 33 -12.18 -1.70 -0.77
C LYS A 33 -11.39 -1.56 -2.09
N ASN A 34 -11.48 -2.56 -2.97
CA ASN A 34 -10.78 -2.55 -4.25
C ASN A 34 -11.27 -1.42 -5.15
N ASN A 35 -12.57 -1.17 -5.21
CA ASN A 35 -13.12 -0.05 -5.98
C ASN A 35 -12.52 1.30 -5.54
N ASN A 36 -12.48 1.56 -4.23
CA ASN A 36 -11.87 2.79 -3.71
C ASN A 36 -10.37 2.88 -4.04
N ASN A 37 -9.63 1.77 -3.88
CA ASN A 37 -8.19 1.75 -4.12
C ASN A 37 -7.84 1.87 -5.61
N THR A 38 -8.57 1.16 -6.48
CA THR A 38 -8.37 1.20 -7.92
C THR A 38 -8.80 2.54 -8.50
N PHE A 39 -9.80 3.22 -7.91
CA PHE A 39 -10.24 4.54 -8.37
C PHE A 39 -9.12 5.58 -8.33
N TYR A 40 -8.48 5.80 -7.17
CA TYR A 40 -7.39 6.79 -7.10
C TYR A 40 -6.16 6.34 -7.90
N GLY A 41 -5.91 5.02 -7.97
CA GLY A 41 -4.84 4.44 -8.78
C GLY A 41 -5.06 4.71 -10.27
N ARG A 42 -6.31 4.58 -10.75
CA ARG A 42 -6.70 4.86 -12.13
C ARG A 42 -6.47 6.33 -12.50
N LEU A 43 -6.75 7.25 -11.57
CA LEU A 43 -6.47 8.68 -11.75
C LEU A 43 -4.98 9.02 -11.79
N GLY A 44 -4.12 8.20 -11.20
CA GLY A 44 -2.66 8.39 -11.20
C GLY A 44 -1.93 7.61 -12.30
N MET A 45 -2.66 6.96 -13.20
CA MET A 45 -2.08 6.17 -14.26
C MET A 45 -1.35 7.05 -15.28
N ASN A 46 -0.15 6.64 -15.71
CA ASN A 46 0.54 7.29 -16.82
C ASN A 46 -0.40 7.31 -18.05
N PRO A 47 -0.73 8.48 -18.62
CA PRO A 47 -1.58 8.58 -19.81
C PRO A 47 -0.86 8.11 -21.08
N GLU A 48 0.47 8.11 -21.10
CA GLU A 48 1.29 7.68 -22.22
C GLU A 48 1.66 6.20 -22.05
N ARG A 49 0.71 5.33 -22.39
CA ARG A 49 0.89 3.87 -22.29
C ARG A 49 1.25 3.28 -23.63
N LEU A 50 2.16 2.31 -23.57
CA LEU A 50 2.40 1.42 -24.68
C LEU A 50 1.52 0.18 -24.51
N SER A 51 1.03 -0.35 -25.63
CA SER A 51 0.51 -1.71 -25.68
C SER A 51 1.65 -2.63 -26.08
N GLU A 52 1.72 -3.79 -25.45
CA GLU A 52 2.76 -4.78 -25.69
C GLU A 52 2.13 -5.97 -26.41
N GLU A 53 2.75 -6.42 -27.49
CA GLU A 53 2.38 -7.63 -28.22
C GLU A 53 3.60 -8.54 -28.31
N ILE A 54 3.44 -9.79 -27.89
CA ILE A 54 4.47 -10.83 -27.93
C ILE A 54 4.15 -11.77 -29.09
N SER A 55 5.09 -11.91 -30.03
CA SER A 55 4.92 -12.83 -31.15
C SER A 55 6.23 -13.50 -31.56
N ASN A 56 6.12 -14.70 -32.13
CA ASN A 56 7.27 -15.43 -32.70
C ASN A 56 7.49 -15.09 -34.18
N ASN A 57 6.55 -14.36 -34.79
CA ASN A 57 6.61 -13.93 -36.17
C ASN A 57 6.03 -12.50 -36.24
N LEU A 58 6.91 -11.52 -36.32
CA LEU A 58 6.56 -10.09 -36.29
C LEU A 58 6.88 -9.45 -37.64
N ASN A 59 5.95 -8.66 -38.17
CA ASN A 59 6.25 -7.77 -39.28
C ASN A 59 7.05 -6.57 -38.78
N ILE A 60 8.38 -6.65 -38.84
CA ILE A 60 9.33 -5.63 -38.34
C ILE A 60 9.07 -4.26 -38.98
N ASN A 61 8.47 -4.22 -40.17
CA ASN A 61 8.23 -3.00 -40.93
C ASN A 61 6.88 -2.33 -40.62
N ASN A 62 6.11 -2.80 -39.63
CA ASN A 62 4.85 -2.17 -39.27
C ASN A 62 5.13 -0.78 -38.64
N PRO A 63 4.67 0.31 -39.26
CA PRO A 63 4.97 1.68 -38.82
C PRO A 63 4.32 2.05 -37.48
N ASN A 64 3.37 1.24 -36.99
CA ASN A 64 2.71 1.48 -35.71
C ASN A 64 3.60 1.08 -34.51
N TYR A 65 4.67 0.31 -34.74
CA TYR A 65 5.60 -0.07 -33.69
C TYR A 65 6.55 1.08 -33.37
N ILE A 66 6.55 1.52 -32.11
CA ILE A 66 7.47 2.54 -31.58
C ILE A 66 8.79 1.88 -31.16
N LYS A 67 8.74 0.63 -30.74
CA LYS A 67 9.88 -0.14 -30.26
C LYS A 67 9.65 -1.62 -30.54
N ILE A 68 10.70 -2.34 -30.87
CA ILE A 68 10.72 -3.80 -31.00
C ILE A 68 11.94 -4.31 -30.22
N VAL A 69 11.75 -5.37 -29.42
CA VAL A 69 12.82 -6.04 -28.68
C VAL A 69 12.77 -7.52 -29.04
N ASN A 70 13.90 -8.11 -29.45
CA ASN A 70 14.03 -9.55 -29.65
C ASN A 70 14.70 -10.16 -28.41
N ILE A 71 14.03 -11.15 -27.80
CA ILE A 71 14.56 -11.93 -26.69
C ILE A 71 14.44 -13.40 -27.07
N ASN A 72 15.57 -14.05 -27.36
CA ASN A 72 15.64 -15.48 -27.68
C ASN A 72 14.69 -15.93 -28.81
N GLY A 73 14.49 -15.10 -29.83
CA GLY A 73 13.59 -15.41 -30.96
C GLY A 73 12.13 -15.02 -30.76
N CYS A 74 11.76 -14.51 -29.58
CA CYS A 74 10.47 -13.87 -29.33
C CYS A 74 10.59 -12.36 -29.55
N TYR A 75 9.67 -11.78 -30.30
CA TYR A 75 9.58 -10.34 -30.49
C TYR A 75 8.56 -9.74 -29.52
N ILE A 76 8.97 -8.70 -28.80
CA ILE A 76 8.09 -7.83 -28.02
C ILE A 76 7.98 -6.52 -28.78
N SER A 77 6.80 -6.23 -29.30
CA SER A 77 6.50 -5.00 -30.03
C SER A 77 5.64 -4.06 -29.20
N TYR A 78 5.93 -2.76 -29.31
CA TYR A 78 5.29 -1.71 -28.52
C TYR A 78 4.54 -0.75 -29.44
N THR A 79 3.23 -0.63 -29.29
CA THR A 79 2.40 0.35 -30.01
C THR A 79 1.89 1.44 -29.08
N LYS A 80 1.63 2.63 -29.60
CA LYS A 80 1.03 3.70 -28.80
C LYS A 80 -0.42 3.37 -28.52
N LYS A 81 -0.81 3.34 -27.25
CA LYS A 81 -2.22 3.27 -26.89
C LYS A 81 -2.83 4.67 -26.88
N GLU A 82 -4.13 4.76 -27.18
CA GLU A 82 -4.87 5.99 -26.94
C GLU A 82 -4.70 6.45 -25.49
N LYS A 83 -4.59 7.78 -25.32
CA LYS A 83 -4.41 8.39 -24.00
C LYS A 83 -5.59 8.00 -23.12
N SER A 84 -5.33 7.23 -22.07
CA SER A 84 -6.38 6.92 -21.12
C SER A 84 -6.72 8.15 -20.29
N ILE A 85 -8.02 8.36 -20.03
CA ILE A 85 -8.49 9.40 -19.12
C ILE A 85 -7.83 9.17 -17.74
N SER A 86 -7.01 10.12 -17.34
CA SER A 86 -6.24 10.12 -16.08
C SER A 86 -6.19 11.56 -15.57
N ASN A 87 -6.37 11.76 -14.27
CA ASN A 87 -6.27 13.07 -13.64
C ASN A 87 -5.23 12.99 -12.52
N ILE A 88 -3.97 13.11 -12.96
CA ILE A 88 -2.79 12.99 -12.09
C ILE A 88 -2.86 14.00 -10.95
N THR A 89 -3.39 15.20 -11.20
CA THR A 89 -3.53 16.25 -10.18
C THR A 89 -4.44 15.81 -9.03
N ILE A 90 -5.57 15.15 -9.31
CA ILE A 90 -6.45 14.62 -8.26
C ILE A 90 -5.73 13.50 -7.49
N SER A 91 -5.09 12.55 -8.18
CA SER A 91 -4.36 11.46 -7.52
C SER A 91 -3.22 11.98 -6.63
N ALA A 92 -2.44 12.94 -7.12
CA ALA A 92 -1.40 13.62 -6.37
C ALA A 92 -1.96 14.33 -5.13
N SER A 93 -3.08 15.05 -5.28
CA SER A 93 -3.75 15.74 -4.16
C SER A 93 -4.24 14.77 -3.08
N ILE A 94 -4.82 13.63 -3.48
CA ILE A 94 -5.25 12.57 -2.55
C ILE A 94 -4.04 12.04 -1.76
N THR A 95 -2.95 11.67 -2.44
CA THR A 95 -1.76 11.12 -1.78
C THR A 95 -1.05 12.15 -0.89
N ALA A 96 -1.03 13.42 -1.28
CA ALA A 96 -0.50 14.51 -0.47
C ALA A 96 -1.30 14.68 0.82
N LYS A 97 -2.64 14.73 0.71
CA LYS A 97 -3.53 14.85 1.88
C LYS A 97 -3.41 13.64 2.82
N ALA A 98 -3.29 12.43 2.28
CA ALA A 98 -3.05 11.22 3.06
C ALA A 98 -1.72 11.30 3.85
N ARG A 99 -0.62 11.74 3.20
CA ARG A 99 0.68 11.93 3.86
C ARG A 99 0.65 13.01 4.95
N ILE A 100 -0.02 14.14 4.68
CA ILE A 100 -0.21 15.19 5.69
C ILE A 100 -0.98 14.65 6.90
N LYS A 101 -2.02 13.85 6.66
CA LYS A 101 -2.80 13.21 7.74
C LYS A 101 -1.93 12.24 8.57
N LEU A 102 -1.14 11.40 7.91
CA LEU A 102 -0.20 10.50 8.57
C LEU A 102 0.83 11.27 9.41
N TYR A 103 1.40 12.34 8.85
CA TYR A 103 2.35 13.20 9.55
C TYR A 103 1.74 13.89 10.78
N LYS A 104 0.49 14.35 10.71
CA LYS A 104 -0.23 14.82 11.91
C LYS A 104 -0.35 13.72 12.97
N GLY A 105 -0.57 12.47 12.55
CA GLY A 105 -0.51 11.30 13.43
C GLY A 105 0.85 11.16 14.12
N PHE A 106 1.96 11.34 13.39
CA PHE A 106 3.31 11.34 13.98
C PHE A 106 3.45 12.37 15.10
N LEU A 107 3.03 13.61 14.83
CA LEU A 107 3.10 14.70 15.81
C LEU A 107 2.26 14.41 17.05
N ASN A 108 1.09 13.80 16.88
CA ASN A 108 0.21 13.41 17.97
C ASN A 108 0.83 12.32 18.87
N VAL A 109 1.48 11.32 18.27
CA VAL A 109 2.22 10.30 19.03
C VAL A 109 3.33 10.95 19.87
N ILE A 110 4.15 11.81 19.26
CA ILE A 110 5.24 12.50 19.96
C ILE A 110 4.70 13.38 21.09
N LYS A 111 3.64 14.16 20.84
CA LYS A 111 3.00 15.05 21.82
C LYS A 111 2.46 14.28 23.03
N THR A 112 2.03 13.03 22.85
CA THR A 112 1.53 12.17 23.92
C THR A 112 2.62 11.35 24.61
N GLY A 113 3.90 11.64 24.34
CA GLY A 113 5.04 10.97 24.96
C GLY A 113 5.40 9.63 24.33
N GLY A 114 4.83 9.29 23.18
CA GLY A 114 5.17 8.10 22.41
C GLY A 114 6.41 8.31 21.54
N LYS A 115 7.09 7.22 21.23
CA LYS A 115 8.21 7.16 20.29
C LYS A 115 7.78 6.46 19.01
N LEU A 116 7.99 7.10 17.87
CA LEU A 116 7.70 6.51 16.56
C LEU A 116 8.77 5.46 16.23
N LEU A 117 8.33 4.27 15.85
CA LEU A 117 9.21 3.17 15.46
C LEU A 117 9.17 2.93 13.95
N TYR A 118 7.96 2.96 13.36
CA TYR A 118 7.77 2.63 11.95
C TYR A 118 6.46 3.22 11.39
N CYS A 119 6.39 3.39 10.07
CA CYS A 119 5.16 3.73 9.36
C CYS A 119 5.13 3.09 7.95
N ASP A 120 3.94 2.70 7.48
CA ASP A 120 3.72 2.27 6.08
C ASP A 120 2.34 2.73 5.61
N THR A 121 2.33 3.65 4.64
CA THR A 121 1.15 4.19 3.93
C THR A 121 0.11 4.88 4.81
N ASP A 122 -0.60 4.13 5.64
CA ASP A 122 -1.71 4.56 6.50
C ASP A 122 -1.62 4.00 7.93
N SER A 123 -0.50 3.38 8.27
CA SER A 123 -0.24 2.78 9.59
C SER A 123 0.95 3.41 10.29
N ILE A 124 0.88 3.45 11.63
CA ILE A 124 1.95 3.90 12.52
C ILE A 124 2.18 2.81 13.55
N ILE A 125 3.45 2.49 13.79
CA ILE A 125 3.87 1.67 14.94
C ILE A 125 4.72 2.56 15.85
N CYS A 126 4.36 2.57 17.12
CA CYS A 126 4.98 3.40 18.12
C CYS A 126 5.09 2.67 19.45
N GLU A 127 6.04 3.12 20.25
CA GLU A 127 6.29 2.67 21.61
C GLU A 127 5.76 3.72 22.59
N TYR A 128 5.07 3.25 23.63
CA TYR A 128 4.69 4.06 24.78
C TYR A 128 5.24 3.40 26.04
N LYS A 129 5.62 4.22 27.02
CA LYS A 129 6.00 3.70 28.34
C LYS A 129 4.76 3.14 29.05
N ASN A 130 4.94 2.15 29.93
CA ASN A 130 3.86 1.38 30.59
C ASN A 130 2.77 2.21 31.32
N ASN A 131 2.97 3.52 31.54
CA ASN A 131 2.03 4.40 32.24
C ASN A 131 1.31 5.40 31.30
N CYS A 132 1.47 5.28 29.99
CA CYS A 132 0.80 6.16 29.03
C CYS A 132 -0.61 5.65 28.71
N ASP A 133 -1.62 6.40 29.13
CA ASP A 133 -3.03 6.09 28.88
C ASP A 133 -3.48 6.62 27.50
N VAL A 134 -3.10 5.88 26.47
CA VAL A 134 -3.35 6.18 25.04
C VAL A 134 -4.22 5.15 24.32
N LEU A 135 -4.42 3.98 24.95
CA LEU A 135 -5.32 2.96 24.42
C LEU A 135 -6.78 3.41 24.54
N ASP A 136 -7.59 2.99 23.59
CA ASP A 136 -9.03 3.26 23.53
C ASP A 136 -9.42 4.74 23.54
N LYS A 137 -8.46 5.63 23.26
CA LYS A 137 -8.64 7.07 23.17
C LYS A 137 -8.34 7.59 21.77
N GLN A 138 -9.12 8.58 21.36
CA GLN A 138 -8.88 9.29 20.11
C GLN A 138 -7.72 10.28 20.30
N ILE A 139 -6.62 10.08 19.57
CA ILE A 139 -5.45 10.98 19.58
C ILE A 139 -5.35 11.67 18.23
N GLY A 140 -6.11 12.76 18.10
CA GLY A 140 -6.35 13.44 16.83
C GLY A 140 -7.07 12.51 15.85
N GLU A 141 -6.35 11.92 14.90
CA GLU A 141 -6.90 10.99 13.89
C GLU A 141 -6.53 9.53 14.16
N LEU A 142 -5.77 9.26 15.23
CA LEU A 142 -5.33 7.93 15.61
C LEU A 142 -6.25 7.34 16.69
N TYR A 143 -6.42 6.03 16.64
CA TYR A 143 -7.15 5.27 17.65
C TYR A 143 -6.47 3.91 17.82
N PHE A 144 -5.99 3.62 19.03
CA PHE A 144 -5.35 2.35 19.37
C PHE A 144 -6.36 1.48 20.14
N ASP A 145 -7.04 0.56 19.43
CA ASP A 145 -8.09 -0.30 19.98
C ASP A 145 -7.49 -1.46 20.79
N SER A 146 -7.65 -1.46 22.11
CA SER A 146 -7.10 -2.51 22.98
C SER A 146 -7.75 -3.87 22.77
N LYS A 147 -8.97 -3.91 22.21
CA LYS A 147 -9.72 -5.14 21.94
C LYS A 147 -9.24 -5.84 20.68
N ASN A 148 -8.51 -5.13 19.81
CA ASN A 148 -7.92 -5.72 18.62
C ASN A 148 -6.59 -6.38 18.99
N SER A 149 -6.52 -7.70 18.80
CA SER A 149 -5.31 -8.50 19.10
C SER A 149 -4.09 -8.10 18.27
N ASP A 150 -4.29 -7.37 17.17
CA ASP A 150 -3.21 -6.84 16.32
C ASP A 150 -2.77 -5.40 16.72
N THR A 151 -3.20 -4.88 17.88
CA THR A 151 -2.80 -3.54 18.37
C THR A 151 -1.55 -3.57 19.26
N ILE A 152 -1.50 -4.45 20.27
CA ILE A 152 -0.40 -4.47 21.26
C ILE A 152 0.69 -5.42 20.77
N ILE A 153 1.82 -4.84 20.35
CA ILE A 153 3.01 -5.57 19.90
C ILE A 153 3.89 -5.85 21.13
N LYS A 154 4.24 -7.12 21.36
CA LYS A 154 5.14 -7.55 22.43
C LYS A 154 6.60 -7.36 22.06
N ASP A 155 6.92 -7.63 20.80
CA ASP A 155 8.29 -7.56 20.30
C ASP A 155 8.28 -7.27 18.80
N CYS A 156 9.31 -6.58 18.30
CA CYS A 156 9.37 -6.16 16.92
C CYS A 156 10.79 -5.96 16.42
N VAL A 157 10.96 -6.16 15.11
CA VAL A 157 12.21 -5.91 14.39
C VAL A 157 11.88 -5.20 13.09
N PHE A 158 12.47 -4.03 12.87
CA PHE A 158 12.31 -3.24 11.65
C PHE A 158 13.64 -3.17 10.91
N ALA A 159 13.78 -4.00 9.87
CA ALA A 159 15.03 -4.06 9.12
C ALA A 159 15.12 -2.97 8.05
N CYS A 160 14.03 -2.76 7.30
CA CYS A 160 13.95 -1.84 6.18
C CYS A 160 12.48 -1.46 5.88
N PRO A 161 12.22 -0.45 5.03
CA PRO A 161 10.88 -0.19 4.52
C PRO A 161 10.23 -1.45 3.94
N LYS A 162 9.03 -1.78 4.41
CA LYS A 162 8.24 -2.97 4.04
C LYS A 162 8.93 -4.30 4.35
N THR A 163 9.89 -4.29 5.28
CA THR A 163 10.63 -5.47 5.75
C THR A 163 10.76 -5.46 7.27
N TYR A 164 9.87 -6.18 7.94
CA TYR A 164 9.74 -6.17 9.40
C TYR A 164 9.11 -7.46 9.95
N ALA A 165 9.33 -7.71 11.23
CA ALA A 165 8.72 -8.80 11.99
C ALA A 165 8.06 -8.26 13.27
N LEU A 166 6.82 -8.65 13.54
CA LEU A 166 6.03 -8.26 14.71
C LEU A 166 5.55 -9.51 15.44
N LYS A 167 5.66 -9.50 16.77
CA LYS A 167 5.15 -10.54 17.66
C LYS A 167 4.06 -9.94 18.54
N TYR A 168 2.86 -10.50 18.42
CA TYR A 168 1.70 -10.22 19.26
C TYR A 168 1.53 -11.36 20.27
N GLU A 169 0.52 -11.28 21.14
CA GLU A 169 0.23 -12.33 22.13
C GLU A 169 -0.03 -13.69 21.47
N ASN A 170 -0.86 -13.72 20.42
CA ASN A 170 -1.36 -14.97 19.83
C ASN A 170 -0.99 -15.13 18.35
N LYS A 171 -0.09 -14.27 17.83
CA LYS A 171 0.19 -14.19 16.40
C LYS A 171 1.55 -13.57 16.13
N GLU A 172 2.16 -14.03 15.05
CA GLU A 172 3.37 -13.44 14.48
C GLU A 172 3.10 -12.96 13.07
N VAL A 173 3.74 -11.85 12.69
CA VAL A 173 3.67 -11.27 11.35
C VAL A 173 5.08 -10.98 10.89
N VAL A 174 5.55 -11.72 9.89
CA VAL A 174 6.79 -11.41 9.17
C VAL A 174 6.42 -10.94 7.77
N LYS A 175 6.89 -9.75 7.40
CA LYS A 175 6.65 -9.14 6.09
C LYS A 175 8.00 -8.85 5.45
N ILE A 176 8.29 -9.46 4.32
CA ILE A 176 9.46 -9.16 3.50
C ILE A 176 8.97 -8.86 2.08
N LYS A 177 9.18 -7.63 1.61
CA LYS A 177 8.73 -7.24 0.27
C LYS A 177 9.51 -8.01 -0.81
N GLY A 178 8.77 -8.63 -1.73
CA GLY A 178 9.35 -9.32 -2.88
C GLY A 178 9.49 -10.83 -2.73
N PHE A 179 9.02 -11.40 -1.62
CA PHE A 179 9.11 -12.84 -1.36
C PHE A 179 7.75 -13.44 -1.03
N ASN A 180 7.52 -14.67 -1.52
CA ASN A 180 6.25 -15.40 -1.35
C ASN A 180 6.18 -16.17 -0.03
N SER A 181 7.32 -16.63 0.49
CA SER A 181 7.42 -17.29 1.79
C SER A 181 8.18 -16.41 2.76
N ASN A 182 7.66 -16.24 3.97
CA ASN A 182 8.36 -15.54 5.05
C ASN A 182 8.88 -16.56 6.08
N PRO A 183 10.06 -16.32 6.68
CA PRO A 183 10.53 -17.12 7.81
C PRO A 183 9.66 -16.88 9.05
N SER A 184 9.88 -17.65 10.11
CA SER A 184 9.29 -17.36 11.43
C SER A 184 9.87 -16.07 12.02
N TYR A 185 9.18 -15.51 13.02
CA TYR A 185 9.64 -14.31 13.72
C TYR A 185 11.05 -14.50 14.30
N ASP A 186 11.27 -15.61 15.01
CA ASP A 186 12.53 -15.87 15.71
C ASP A 186 13.70 -15.99 14.72
N VAL A 187 13.51 -16.68 13.59
CA VAL A 187 14.52 -16.78 12.53
C VAL A 187 14.81 -15.42 11.92
N PHE A 188 13.78 -14.61 11.64
CA PHE A 188 13.98 -13.25 11.13
C PHE A 188 14.79 -12.40 12.10
N LYS A 189 14.42 -12.45 13.39
CA LYS A 189 15.05 -11.68 14.46
C LYS A 189 16.52 -12.08 14.64
N GLU A 190 16.80 -13.37 14.74
CA GLU A 190 18.16 -13.91 14.87
C GLU A 190 19.05 -13.45 13.71
N LYS A 191 18.61 -13.68 12.46
CA LYS A 191 19.35 -13.30 11.26
C LYS A 191 19.60 -11.79 11.20
N PHE A 192 18.63 -10.98 11.61
CA PHE A 192 18.78 -9.53 11.66
C PHE A 192 19.89 -9.10 12.64
N TYR A 193 19.88 -9.62 13.87
CA TYR A 193 20.88 -9.25 14.88
C TYR A 193 22.28 -9.79 14.55
N ASN A 194 22.37 -10.97 13.93
CA ASN A 194 23.64 -11.54 13.49
C ASN A 194 24.14 -10.95 12.17
N LYS A 195 23.39 -10.03 11.54
CA LYS A 195 23.69 -9.43 10.22
C LYS A 195 23.85 -10.47 9.11
N GLU A 196 23.04 -11.52 9.16
CA GLU A 196 23.04 -12.62 8.21
C GLU A 196 22.00 -12.43 7.12
N THR A 197 22.21 -13.07 5.96
CA THR A 197 21.25 -13.04 4.86
C THR A 197 20.10 -14.02 5.11
N ILE A 198 18.87 -13.56 4.85
CA ILE A 198 17.69 -14.43 4.80
C ILE A 198 17.52 -14.91 3.36
N THR A 199 17.61 -16.22 3.16
CA THR A 199 17.27 -16.84 1.87
C THR A 199 15.86 -17.39 1.96
N THR A 200 14.98 -16.97 1.06
CA THR A 200 13.61 -17.48 0.99
C THR A 200 13.39 -18.17 -0.35
N ILE A 201 12.57 -19.21 -0.36
CA ILE A 201 12.22 -19.93 -1.58
C ILE A 201 10.94 -19.32 -2.14
N ASN A 202 10.94 -18.94 -3.41
CA ASN A 202 9.69 -18.62 -4.08
C ASN A 202 8.91 -19.93 -4.23
N LYS A 203 7.80 -20.06 -3.50
CA LYS A 203 6.82 -21.11 -3.80
C LYS A 203 6.16 -20.74 -5.13
N GLU A 204 6.24 -21.66 -6.08
CA GLU A 204 5.45 -21.67 -7.32
C GLU A 204 3.95 -21.77 -7.02
#